data_AF-A0A928RM14-F1
#
_entry.id   AF-A0A928RM14-F1
#
_cell.length_a   1.000
_cell.length_b   1.000
_cell.length_c   1.000
_cell.angle_alpha   90.00
_cell.angle_beta   90.00
_cell.angle_gamma   90.00
#
_symmetry.space_group_name_H-M   'P 1'
#
loop_
_entity.id
_entity.type
_entity.pdbx_description
1 polymer ?
#
loop_
_entity_poly.entity_id
_entity_poly.type
_entity_poly.pdbx_seq_one_letter_code
_entity_poly.pdbx_strand_id
1 'polypeptide(L)' 'MELYIQKGDTIVPVEVKAEVNLRAKSLRMYVEKFAPDVAIRTSMQDYKKESWLVNLPLYAIENLTKEVE' A
#
# COMPACT_ATOMS: atom_id res chain seq x y z
N MET A 1 6.17 3.38 8.11
CA MET A 1 6.19 2.02 8.69
C MET A 1 5.82 1.04 7.59
N GLU A 2 6.49 -0.10 7.50
CA GLU A 2 6.21 -1.13 6.49
C GLU A 2 5.50 -2.31 7.14
N LEU A 3 4.50 -2.83 6.46
CA LEU A 3 3.69 -3.96 6.85
C LEU A 3 3.50 -4.88 5.64
N TYR A 4 3.18 -6.14 5.91
CA TYR A 4 2.87 -7.12 4.89
C TYR A 4 1.59 -7.84 5.27
N ILE A 5 0.67 -7.95 4.32
CA ILE A 5 -0.54 -8.74 4.47
C ILE A 5 -0.34 -10.01 3.67
N GLN A 6 -0.48 -11.16 4.33
CA GLN A 6 -0.49 -12.46 3.67
C GLN A 6 -1.93 -12.88 3.41
N LYS A 7 -2.25 -13.16 2.14
CA LYS A 7 -3.53 -13.73 1.69
C LYS A 7 -3.22 -15.00 0.90
N GLY A 8 -3.37 -16.16 1.55
CA GLY A 8 -2.96 -17.44 0.97
C GLY A 8 -1.47 -17.42 0.62
N ASP A 9 -1.18 -17.59 -0.67
CA ASP A 9 0.18 -17.59 -1.23
C ASP A 9 0.64 -16.21 -1.73
N THR A 10 -0.21 -15.18 -1.63
CA THR A 10 0.11 -13.81 -2.07
C THR A 10 0.51 -12.93 -0.89
N ILE A 11 1.56 -12.14 -1.06
CA ILE A 11 2.01 -11.13 -0.10
C ILE A 11 1.75 -9.73 -0.68
N VAL A 12 0.93 -8.95 0.01
CA VAL A 12 0.64 -7.55 -0.33
C VAL A 12 1.48 -6.63 0.56
N PRO A 13 2.40 -5.84 -0.01
CA PRO A 13 3.14 -4.84 0.74
C PRO A 13 2.26 -3.64 1.07
N VAL A 14 2.33 -3.19 2.32
CA VAL A 14 1.58 -2.04 2.83
C VAL A 14 2.54 -1.04 3.47
N GLU A 15 2.59 0.19 2.95
CA GLU A 15 3.40 1.27 3.52
C GLU A 15 2.52 2.30 4.23
N VAL A 16 2.74 2.51 5.53
CA VAL A 16 2.03 3.49 6.35
C VAL A 16 2.86 4.78 6.47
N LYS A 17 2.27 5.91 6.05
CA LYS A 17 2.86 7.26 6.13
C LYS A 17 1.94 8.18 6.94
N ALA A 18 2.39 8.59 8.12
CA ALA A 18 1.68 9.59 8.92
C ALA A 18 1.98 11.03 8.46
N GLU A 19 3.02 11.23 7.65
CA GLU A 19 3.50 12.53 7.17
C GLU A 19 3.01 12.83 5.75
N VAL A 20 2.91 14.11 5.39
CA VAL A 20 2.49 14.57 4.05
C VAL A 20 3.55 14.27 2.97
N ASN A 21 4.82 14.05 3.37
CA ASN A 21 5.94 13.80 2.45
C ASN A 21 5.99 12.32 2.03
N LEU A 22 5.22 11.96 1.00
CA LEU A 22 5.01 10.58 0.55
C LEU A 22 6.11 10.00 -0.34
N ARG A 23 7.39 10.17 0.00
CA ARG A 23 8.44 9.42 -0.70
C ARG A 23 8.37 7.94 -0.29
N ALA A 24 7.77 7.11 -1.15
CA ALA A 24 7.59 5.67 -0.99
C ALA A 24 8.77 4.89 -1.60
N LYS A 25 9.99 5.16 -1.13
CA LYS A 25 11.21 4.62 -1.75
C LYS A 25 11.30 3.10 -1.62
N SER A 26 10.89 2.57 -0.47
CA SER A 26 11.00 1.14 -0.16
C SER A 26 9.86 0.31 -0.75
N LEU A 27 8.62 0.83 -0.75
CA LEU A 27 7.49 0.18 -1.43
C LEU A 27 7.74 0.03 -2.93
N ARG A 28 8.28 1.09 -3.56
CA ARG A 28 8.65 1.03 -4.99
C ARG A 28 9.72 -0.04 -5.26
N MET A 29 10.75 -0.14 -4.42
CA MET A 29 11.77 -1.18 -4.56
C MET A 29 11.19 -2.59 -4.42
N TYR A 30 10.22 -2.79 -3.52
CA TYR A 30 9.54 -4.08 -3.38
C TYR A 30 8.73 -4.41 -4.64
N VAL A 31 7.96 -3.44 -5.15
CA VAL A 31 7.17 -3.61 -6.37
C VAL A 31 8.05 -3.94 -7.57
N GLU A 32 9.18 -3.24 -7.73
CA GLU A 32 10.14 -3.50 -8.82
C GLU A 32 10.82 -4.88 -8.69
N LYS A 33 11.06 -5.37 -7.47
CA LYS A 33 11.74 -6.65 -7.23
C LYS A 33 10.82 -7.87 -7.33
N PHE A 34 9.58 -7.75 -6.86
CA PHE A 34 8.68 -8.89 -6.67
C PHE A 34 7.41 -8.83 -7.52
N ALA A 35 7.13 -7.70 -8.18
CA ALA A 35 5.95 -7.49 -9.01
C ALA A 35 4.65 -8.03 -8.36
N PRO A 36 4.32 -7.60 -7.13
CA PRO A 36 3.10 -8.05 -6.46
C PRO A 36 1.87 -7.55 -7.23
N ASP A 37 0.78 -8.31 -7.16
CA ASP A 37 -0.47 -7.97 -7.84
C ASP A 37 -1.05 -6.62 -7.37
N VAL A 38 -0.87 -6.32 -6.08
CA VAL A 38 -1.32 -5.08 -5.44
C VAL A 38 -0.25 -4.57 -4.49
N ALA A 39 -0.07 -3.26 -4.43
CA ALA A 39 0.68 -2.57 -3.40
C ALA A 39 -0.16 -1.44 -2.82
N ILE A 40 -0.15 -1.30 -1.50
CA ILE A 40 -0.99 -0.33 -0.80
C ILE A 40 -0.13 0.65 -0.01
N ARG A 41 -0.48 1.92 -0.07
CA ARG A 41 0.06 2.95 0.81
C ARG A 41 -1.06 3.60 1.57
N THR A 42 -0.99 3.60 2.89
CA THR A 42 -1.95 4.33 3.73
C THR A 42 -1.36 5.66 4.14
N SER A 43 -2.03 6.78 3.85
CA SER A 43 -1.50 8.12 4.18
C SER A 43 -2.58 9.16 4.48
N MET A 44 -2.18 10.38 4.87
CA MET A 44 -3.11 11.52 5.02
C MET A 44 -3.65 12.05 3.67
N GLN A 45 -3.18 11.54 2.53
CA GLN A 45 -3.69 11.95 1.21
C GLN A 45 -4.98 11.22 0.85
N ASP A 46 -5.74 11.83 -0.06
CA ASP A 46 -6.97 11.28 -0.61
C ASP A 46 -6.75 9.94 -1.32
N TYR A 47 -7.85 9.22 -1.50
CA TYR A 47 -7.84 7.95 -2.19
C TYR A 47 -7.37 8.12 -3.63
N LYS A 48 -6.37 7.34 -4.03
CA LYS A 48 -5.84 7.36 -5.39
C LYS A 48 -5.43 5.97 -5.82
N LYS A 49 -6.01 5.49 -6.92
CA LYS A 49 -5.60 4.24 -7.56
C LYS A 49 -4.70 4.55 -8.76
N GLU A 50 -3.45 4.15 -8.68
CA GLU A 50 -2.45 4.23 -9.75
C GLU A 50 -2.19 2.82 -10.31
N SER A 51 -1.46 2.72 -11.42
CA SER A 51 -1.20 1.43 -12.09
C SER A 51 -0.47 0.41 -11.20
N TRP A 52 0.29 0.87 -10.21
CA TRP A 52 1.15 0.05 -9.36
C TRP A 52 0.91 0.29 -7.85
N LEU A 53 0.01 1.20 -7.48
CA LEU A 53 -0.15 1.65 -6.10
C LEU A 53 -1.58 2.08 -5.82
N VAL A 54 -2.15 1.59 -4.72
CA VAL A 54 -3.37 2.13 -4.13
C VAL A 54 -2.97 3.01 -2.95
N ASN A 55 -3.22 4.31 -3.05
CA ASN A 55 -3.16 5.21 -1.91
C ASN A 55 -4.51 5.20 -1.19
N LEU A 56 -4.56 4.60 -0.01
CA LEU A 56 -5.73 4.57 0.86
C LEU A 56 -5.58 5.66 1.94
N PRO A 57 -6.57 6.54 2.16
CA PRO A 57 -6.50 7.49 3.26
C PRO A 57 -6.41 6.78 4.61
N LEU A 58 -5.67 7.33 5.57
CA LEU A 58 -5.51 6.73 6.91
C LEU A 58 -6.84 6.53 7.63
N TYR A 59 -7.79 7.45 7.45
CA TYR A 59 -9.13 7.31 8.01
C TYR A 59 -9.92 6.13 7.42
N ALA A 60 -9.54 5.65 6.23
CA ALA A 60 -10.19 4.56 5.52
C ALA A 60 -9.47 3.21 5.72
N ILE A 61 -8.48 3.13 6.62
CA ILE A 61 -7.68 1.91 6.84
C ILE A 61 -8.51 0.69 7.24
N GLU A 62 -9.70 0.88 7.81
CA GLU A 62 -10.66 -0.20 8.07
C GLU A 62 -11.11 -0.94 6.79
N ASN A 63 -11.01 -0.30 5.62
CA ASN A 63 -11.35 -0.87 4.32
C ASN A 63 -10.16 -1.57 3.65
N LEU A 64 -9.01 -1.69 4.33
CA LEU A 64 -7.80 -2.29 3.77
C LEU A 64 -8.04 -3.72 3.27
N THR A 65 -8.88 -4.51 3.95
CA THR A 65 -9.20 -5.87 3.51
C THR A 65 -9.95 -5.90 2.18
N LYS A 66 -10.80 -4.91 1.89
CA LYS A 66 -11.55 -4.80 0.63
C LYS A 66 -10.64 -4.47 -0.56
N GLU A 67 -9.57 -3.72 -0.32
CA GLU A 67 -8.57 -3.42 -1.37
C GLU A 67 -7.65 -4.61 -1.68
N VAL A 68 -7.65 -5.61 -0.80
CA VAL A 68 -6.86 -6.85 -0.93
C VAL A 68 -7.75 -8.03 -1.39
N GLU A 69 -9.07 -7.85 -1.49
CA GLU A 69 -10.04 -8.83 -2.00
C GLU A 69 -9.90 -9.06 -3.51
#